data_AF-A0A915HJG7-F1
#
_entry.id   AF-A0A915HJG7-F1
#
_cell.length_a   1.000
_cell.length_b   1.000
_cell.length_c   1.000
_cell.angle_alpha   90.00
_cell.angle_beta   90.00
_cell.angle_gamma   90.00
#
_symmetry.space_group_name_H-M   'P 1'
#
loop_
_entity.id
_entity.type
_entity.pdbx_description
1 polymer ?
#
loop_
_entity_poly.entity_id
_entity_poly.type
_entity_poly.pdbx_seq_one_letter_code
_entity_poly.pdbx_strand_id
1 'polypeptide(L)'
;MMSTCKHPKILVAAAESEEQQCGEDHCIRQKLKASWATWGATTKRQPLNRVTEYFGEKIGFYFAFMDCYTKMLIFPSAVGLLVLLYGLIYASNLQEIDNICKPLHTTSGGNVAHGASNTHHRRKRSSTAAATNNNSVADLWMCPICEPPGCEPWEMYIEGCSQYQWAFRLDNEASILLSSCVILW
;
A
#
# COMPACT_ATOMS: atom_id res chain seq x y z
N MET A 1 -13.86 -60.51 47.73
CA MET A 1 -14.13 -59.13 48.19
C MET A 1 -13.19 -58.18 47.45
N MET A 2 -13.78 -57.12 46.86
CA MET A 2 -13.24 -55.85 46.32
C MET A 2 -11.80 -55.77 45.73
N SER A 3 -11.65 -55.42 44.44
CA SER A 3 -11.54 -54.05 43.84
C SER A 3 -10.09 -53.54 43.80
N THR A 4 -9.52 -53.07 42.68
CA THR A 4 -9.79 -51.74 42.07
C THR A 4 -9.12 -51.56 40.69
N CYS A 5 -9.69 -50.68 39.86
CA CYS A 5 -9.19 -50.16 38.57
C CYS A 5 -7.99 -49.19 38.71
N LYS A 6 -7.16 -49.07 37.65
CA LYS A 6 -6.98 -47.86 36.79
C LYS A 6 -5.57 -47.78 36.17
N HIS A 7 -5.51 -47.81 34.84
CA HIS A 7 -4.34 -47.45 34.00
C HIS A 7 -4.21 -45.90 33.92
N PRO A 8 -3.04 -45.32 33.61
CA PRO A 8 -2.41 -45.40 32.27
C PRO A 8 -0.88 -45.57 32.30
N LYS A 9 -0.30 -46.57 31.64
CA LYS A 9 0.17 -46.59 30.23
C LYS A 9 1.16 -45.46 29.88
N ILE A 10 2.40 -45.65 30.30
CA ILE A 10 3.59 -45.27 29.51
C ILE A 10 4.43 -46.55 29.46
N LEU A 11 4.21 -47.38 28.44
CA LEU A 11 5.09 -48.51 28.16
C LEU A 11 5.80 -48.24 26.85
N VAL A 12 7.06 -47.87 27.02
CA VAL A 12 8.13 -48.12 26.05
C VAL A 12 8.12 -49.61 25.72
N ALA A 13 7.88 -49.95 24.46
CA ALA A 13 8.02 -51.28 23.87
C ALA A 13 8.20 -51.05 22.36
N ALA A 14 9.03 -51.73 21.59
CA ALA A 14 10.05 -52.74 21.81
C ALA A 14 10.93 -52.59 20.55
N ALA A 15 12.26 -52.61 20.71
CA ALA A 15 13.16 -52.60 19.57
C ALA A 15 13.21 -54.02 18.99
N GLU A 16 12.48 -54.23 17.91
CA GLU A 16 12.67 -55.35 17.00
C GLU A 16 12.80 -54.77 15.59
N SER A 17 13.78 -55.29 14.84
CA SER A 17 14.27 -54.73 13.59
C SER A 17 13.26 -54.80 12.46
N GLU A 18 12.45 -53.75 12.31
CA GLU A 18 11.95 -53.34 11.01
C GLU A 18 12.63 -52.02 10.66
N GLU A 19 13.09 -51.92 9.41
CA GLU A 19 13.46 -50.67 8.79
C GLU A 19 12.35 -49.67 9.10
N GLN A 20 12.62 -48.65 9.93
CA GLN A 20 11.64 -47.60 10.17
C GLN A 20 11.64 -46.70 8.93
N GLN A 21 11.11 -47.24 7.83
CA GLN A 21 10.57 -46.49 6.72
C GLN A 21 9.63 -45.49 7.37
N CYS A 22 10.09 -44.25 7.44
CA CYS A 22 9.36 -43.15 8.01
C CYS A 22 7.95 -43.19 7.41
N GLY A 23 6.92 -43.46 8.22
CA GLY A 23 5.57 -43.77 7.71
C GLY A 23 5.21 -42.81 6.59
N GLU A 24 4.67 -43.32 5.47
CA GLU A 24 4.68 -42.62 4.16
C GLU A 24 4.36 -41.11 4.24
N ASP A 25 3.46 -40.73 5.14
CA ASP A 25 3.08 -39.35 5.46
C ASP A 25 4.25 -38.41 5.84
N HIS A 26 5.24 -38.89 6.60
CA HIS A 26 6.36 -38.08 7.08
C HIS A 26 7.39 -37.82 5.98
N CYS A 27 7.62 -38.77 5.08
CA CYS A 27 8.50 -38.61 3.91
C CYS A 27 7.89 -37.64 2.87
N ILE A 28 6.59 -37.77 2.60
CA ILE A 28 5.86 -36.88 1.68
C ILE A 28 5.91 -35.44 2.18
N ARG A 29 5.60 -35.21 3.47
CA ARG A 29 5.64 -33.86 4.07
C ARG A 29 7.01 -33.18 3.96
N GLN A 30 8.10 -33.89 4.25
CA GLN A 30 9.45 -33.35 4.13
C GLN A 30 9.80 -32.98 2.69
N LYS A 31 9.38 -33.82 1.72
CA LYS A 31 9.58 -33.57 0.28
C LYS A 31 8.78 -32.36 -0.22
N LEU A 32 7.53 -32.19 0.21
CA LEU A 32 6.76 -30.97 -0.11
C LEU A 32 7.39 -29.72 0.51
N LYS A 33 7.88 -29.80 1.75
CA LYS A 33 8.52 -28.66 2.40
C LYS A 33 9.79 -28.22 1.67
N ALA A 34 10.64 -29.18 1.29
CA ALA A 34 11.90 -28.90 0.60
C ALA A 34 11.73 -28.42 -0.85
N SER A 35 10.70 -28.91 -1.56
CA SER A 35 10.52 -28.61 -2.99
C SER A 35 9.55 -27.47 -3.28
N TRP A 36 8.53 -27.27 -2.44
CA TRP A 36 7.44 -26.32 -2.67
C TRP A 36 7.36 -25.23 -1.60
N ALA A 37 7.42 -25.56 -0.31
CA ALA A 37 7.26 -24.58 0.78
C ALA A 37 8.58 -23.86 1.15
N THR A 38 9.39 -23.52 0.15
CA THR A 38 10.65 -22.77 0.33
C THR A 38 10.54 -21.45 -0.43
N TRP A 39 11.08 -20.36 0.13
CA TRP A 39 11.00 -19.02 -0.46
C TRP A 39 11.54 -18.92 -1.91
N GLY A 40 12.50 -19.78 -2.27
CA GLY A 40 13.03 -19.88 -3.65
C GLY A 40 12.22 -20.75 -4.62
N ALA A 41 11.14 -21.38 -4.16
CA ALA A 41 10.26 -22.22 -4.99
C ALA A 41 8.96 -21.52 -5.42
N THR A 42 8.77 -20.25 -5.03
CA THR A 42 7.58 -19.44 -5.32
C THR A 42 7.36 -19.19 -6.81
N THR A 43 8.43 -19.16 -7.61
CA THR A 43 8.36 -19.01 -9.08
C THR A 43 8.12 -20.36 -9.80
N LYS A 44 8.29 -21.50 -9.12
CA LYS A 44 8.07 -22.81 -9.74
C LYS A 44 6.58 -23.13 -9.77
N ARG A 45 6.14 -23.82 -10.82
CA ARG A 45 4.76 -24.29 -10.94
C ARG A 45 4.44 -25.22 -9.77
N GLN A 46 3.37 -24.92 -9.05
CA GLN A 46 2.98 -25.65 -7.85
C GLN A 46 2.56 -27.10 -8.19
N PRO A 47 3.05 -28.14 -7.47
CA PRO A 47 2.66 -29.53 -7.73
C PRO A 47 1.29 -29.86 -7.11
N LEU A 48 0.21 -29.40 -7.75
CA LEU A 48 -1.17 -29.55 -7.23
C LEU A 48 -1.53 -31.00 -6.92
N ASN A 49 -1.19 -31.95 -7.81
CA ASN A 49 -1.57 -33.36 -7.67
C ASN A 49 -1.04 -33.99 -6.38
N ARG A 50 0.16 -33.58 -5.93
CA ARG A 50 0.77 -34.11 -4.69
C ARG A 50 0.21 -33.42 -3.44
N VAL A 51 -0.26 -32.18 -3.57
CA VAL A 51 -0.93 -31.44 -2.49
C VAL A 51 -2.33 -32.00 -2.26
N THR A 52 -3.09 -32.31 -3.33
CA THR A 52 -4.42 -32.95 -3.23
C THR A 52 -4.35 -34.35 -2.63
N GLU A 53 -3.31 -35.11 -2.95
CA GLU A 53 -3.11 -36.47 -2.41
C GLU A 53 -2.84 -36.46 -0.90
N TYR A 54 -2.08 -35.49 -0.41
CA TYR A 54 -1.73 -35.39 1.02
C TYR A 54 -2.77 -34.64 1.87
N PHE A 55 -3.35 -33.55 1.36
CA PHE A 55 -4.30 -32.70 2.10
C PHE A 55 -5.77 -32.92 1.72
N GLY A 56 -6.05 -33.65 0.64
CA GLY A 56 -7.38 -33.83 0.08
C GLY A 56 -7.78 -32.74 -0.93
N GLU A 57 -8.86 -33.00 -1.65
CA GLU A 57 -9.30 -32.18 -2.79
C GLU A 57 -9.74 -30.76 -2.39
N LYS A 58 -10.34 -30.58 -1.21
CA LYS A 58 -10.80 -29.25 -0.72
C LYS A 58 -9.65 -28.26 -0.62
N ILE A 59 -8.53 -28.69 -0.04
CA ILE A 59 -7.34 -27.86 0.17
C ILE A 59 -6.56 -27.71 -1.14
N GLY A 60 -6.52 -28.76 -1.97
CA GLY A 60 -5.92 -28.67 -3.29
C GLY A 60 -6.63 -27.68 -4.21
N PHE A 61 -7.96 -27.60 -4.19
CA PHE A 61 -8.72 -26.60 -4.94
C PHE A 61 -8.41 -25.17 -4.48
N TYR A 62 -8.26 -24.93 -3.17
CA TYR A 62 -7.86 -23.63 -2.64
C TYR A 62 -6.51 -23.18 -3.23
N PHE A 63 -5.51 -24.05 -3.23
CA PHE A 63 -4.20 -23.73 -3.81
C PHE A 63 -4.26 -23.53 -5.34
N ALA A 64 -5.09 -24.32 -6.04
CA ALA A 64 -5.32 -24.16 -7.47
C ALA A 64 -5.91 -22.79 -7.82
N PHE A 65 -6.92 -22.37 -7.05
CA PHE A 65 -7.56 -21.07 -7.19
C PHE A 65 -6.57 -19.93 -6.93
N MET A 66 -5.77 -20.02 -5.86
CA MET A 66 -4.77 -19.00 -5.52
C MET A 66 -3.69 -18.83 -6.59
N ASP A 67 -3.20 -19.94 -7.17
CA ASP A 67 -2.23 -19.89 -8.28
C ASP A 67 -2.83 -19.27 -9.55
N CYS A 68 -4.09 -19.57 -9.86
CA CYS A 68 -4.81 -18.93 -10.96
C CYS A 68 -5.02 -17.42 -10.72
N TYR A 69 -5.49 -17.05 -9.51
CA TYR A 69 -5.71 -15.66 -9.11
C TYR A 69 -4.41 -14.85 -9.20
N THR A 70 -3.32 -15.34 -8.62
CA THR A 70 -2.01 -14.65 -8.65
C THR A 70 -1.52 -14.43 -10.08
N LYS A 71 -1.71 -15.41 -10.97
CA LYS A 71 -1.37 -15.26 -12.40
C LYS A 71 -2.23 -14.22 -13.09
N MET A 72 -3.52 -14.17 -12.78
CA MET A 72 -4.41 -13.13 -13.30
C MET A 72 -4.05 -11.75 -12.75
N LEU A 73 -3.53 -11.63 -11.52
CA LEU A 73 -3.07 -10.37 -10.90
C LEU A 73 -1.84 -9.76 -11.57
N ILE A 74 -1.05 -10.56 -12.30
CA ILE A 74 0.15 -10.05 -12.99
C ILE A 74 -0.25 -8.98 -14.02
N PHE A 75 -1.39 -9.13 -14.69
CA PHE A 75 -1.89 -8.17 -15.68
C PHE A 75 -2.23 -6.80 -15.07
N PRO A 76 -3.15 -6.68 -14.09
CA PRO A 76 -3.45 -5.39 -13.46
C PRO A 76 -2.24 -4.79 -12.74
N SER A 77 -1.34 -5.63 -12.19
CA SER A 77 -0.08 -5.15 -11.59
C SER A 77 0.84 -4.50 -12.62
N ALA A 78 1.00 -5.10 -13.81
CA ALA A 78 1.80 -4.53 -14.89
C ALA A 78 1.21 -3.21 -15.39
N VAL A 79 -0.11 -3.14 -15.60
CA VAL A 79 -0.79 -1.90 -16.01
C VAL A 79 -0.64 -0.81 -14.93
N GLY A 80 -0.82 -1.15 -13.65
CA GLY A 80 -0.63 -0.22 -12.54
C GLY A 80 0.79 0.34 -12.47
N LEU A 81 1.81 -0.49 -12.70
CA LEU A 81 3.20 -0.03 -12.77
C LEU A 81 3.42 0.96 -13.92
N LEU A 82 2.87 0.69 -15.10
CA LEU A 82 2.98 1.58 -16.26
C LEU A 82 2.32 2.93 -16.02
N VAL A 83 1.14 2.94 -15.41
CA VAL A 83 0.42 4.17 -15.04
C VAL A 83 1.22 4.98 -14.02
N LEU A 84 1.81 4.32 -13.02
CA LEU A 84 2.66 4.98 -12.02
C LEU A 84 3.93 5.58 -12.64
N LEU A 85 4.59 4.87 -13.55
CA LEU A 85 5.75 5.40 -14.29
C LEU A 85 5.36 6.58 -15.17
N TYR A 86 4.21 6.52 -15.85
CA TYR A 86 3.68 7.64 -16.63
C TYR A 86 3.45 8.86 -15.74
N GLY A 87 2.80 8.69 -14.59
CA GLY A 87 2.55 9.77 -13.62
C GLY A 87 3.84 10.42 -13.11
N LEU A 88 4.88 9.62 -12.83
CA LEU A 88 6.19 10.12 -12.39
C LEU A 88 6.89 10.97 -13.46
N ILE A 89 6.89 10.50 -14.72
CA ILE A 89 7.52 11.22 -15.83
C ILE A 89 6.72 12.49 -16.15
N TYR A 90 5.39 12.39 -16.22
CA TYR A 90 4.53 13.51 -16.53
C TYR A 90 4.65 14.61 -15.48
N ALA A 91 4.50 14.28 -14.18
CA ALA A 91 4.57 15.22 -13.07
C ALA A 91 5.90 15.99 -12.99
N SER A 92 7.02 15.41 -13.43
CA SER A 92 8.31 16.11 -13.47
C SER A 92 8.37 17.25 -14.51
N ASN A 93 7.48 17.24 -15.50
CA ASN A 93 7.46 18.21 -16.60
C ASN A 93 6.38 19.30 -16.45
N LEU A 94 5.44 19.19 -15.49
CA LEU A 94 4.42 20.23 -15.32
C LEU A 94 4.90 21.38 -14.45
N GLN A 95 4.78 22.58 -15.02
CA GLN A 95 5.02 23.85 -14.33
C GLN A 95 3.95 24.18 -13.28
N GLU A 96 2.79 23.50 -13.29
CA GLU A 96 1.68 23.75 -12.37
C GLU A 96 1.98 23.32 -10.93
N ILE A 97 2.59 22.14 -10.75
CA ILE A 97 3.05 21.66 -9.43
C ILE A 97 4.09 22.63 -8.85
N ASP A 98 4.97 23.13 -9.71
CA ASP A 98 6.09 23.99 -9.35
C ASP A 98 5.64 25.35 -8.80
N ASN A 99 4.51 25.88 -9.28
CA ASN A 99 3.96 27.16 -8.81
C ASN A 99 3.37 27.10 -7.39
N ILE A 100 2.97 25.90 -6.95
CA ILE A 100 2.36 25.64 -5.64
C ILE A 100 3.43 25.20 -4.63
N CYS A 101 4.40 24.43 -5.11
CA CYS A 101 5.48 23.82 -4.34
C CYS A 101 6.77 24.63 -4.30
N LYS A 102 6.74 25.93 -4.64
CA LYS A 102 7.90 26.82 -4.49
C LYS A 102 7.56 27.98 -3.56
N PRO A 103 8.44 28.29 -2.60
CA PRO A 103 8.32 29.53 -1.84
C PRO A 103 8.69 30.71 -2.75
N LEU A 104 8.00 31.84 -2.61
CA LEU A 104 8.39 33.07 -3.29
C LEU A 104 9.80 33.49 -2.82
N HIS A 105 10.71 33.73 -3.76
CA HIS A 105 12.00 34.35 -3.46
C HIS A 105 11.72 35.79 -3.03
N THR A 106 11.79 36.06 -1.72
CA THR A 106 11.71 37.39 -1.16
C THR A 106 12.93 38.19 -1.61
N THR A 107 12.77 38.99 -2.65
CA THR A 107 13.76 40.01 -3.00
C THR A 107 13.07 41.30 -3.39
N SER A 108 12.64 42.05 -2.37
CA SER A 108 12.93 43.49 -2.24
C SER A 108 12.23 44.01 -0.97
N GLY A 109 12.95 44.81 -0.19
CA GLY A 109 12.60 45.20 1.18
C GLY A 109 11.18 45.76 1.35
N GLY A 110 10.47 45.17 2.32
CA GLY A 110 9.24 45.68 2.87
C GLY A 110 8.94 44.89 4.13
N ASN A 111 8.96 45.55 5.29
CA ASN A 111 8.68 44.94 6.58
C ASN A 111 7.26 44.37 6.59
N VAL A 112 7.10 43.05 6.44
CA VAL A 112 5.81 42.38 6.69
C VAL A 112 5.78 42.03 8.17
N ALA A 113 5.12 42.89 8.94
CA ALA A 113 4.84 42.63 10.34
C ALA A 113 3.90 41.43 10.46
N HIS A 114 4.32 40.40 11.19
CA HIS A 114 3.43 39.37 11.73
C HIS A 114 2.51 40.02 12.76
N GLY A 115 1.41 40.61 12.27
CA GLY A 115 0.35 41.16 13.10
C GLY A 115 -0.71 40.11 13.36
N ALA A 116 -0.68 39.48 14.53
CA ALA A 116 -1.84 38.80 15.10
C ALA A 116 -2.97 39.82 15.24
N SER A 117 -4.01 39.72 14.41
CA SER A 117 -5.17 40.61 14.47
C SER A 117 -6.43 39.79 14.71
N ASN A 118 -6.73 39.60 16.00
CA ASN A 118 -8.05 39.22 16.49
C ASN A 118 -9.04 40.33 16.16
N THR A 119 -9.84 40.20 15.09
CA THR A 119 -11.13 40.89 15.00
C THR A 119 -12.08 40.14 14.05
N HIS A 120 -13.27 39.86 14.59
CA HIS A 120 -14.41 39.27 13.92
C HIS A 120 -15.01 40.28 12.93
N HIS A 121 -14.51 40.36 11.70
CA HIS A 121 -15.13 41.19 10.66
C HIS A 121 -14.97 40.62 9.25
N ARG A 122 -16.12 40.43 8.60
CA ARG A 122 -16.34 40.26 7.15
C ARG A 122 -15.41 41.19 6.34
N ARG A 123 -14.26 40.69 5.88
CA ARG A 123 -13.37 41.45 4.99
C ARG A 123 -13.95 41.51 3.58
N LYS A 124 -14.31 42.72 3.15
CA LYS A 124 -14.52 43.04 1.74
C LYS A 124 -13.23 42.72 0.98
N ARG A 125 -13.40 42.06 -0.16
CA ARG A 125 -12.41 41.90 -1.23
C ARG A 125 -12.00 43.31 -1.68
N SER A 126 -10.90 43.83 -1.13
CA SER A 126 -10.32 45.09 -1.60
C SER A 126 -9.43 44.78 -2.78
N SER A 127 -9.97 45.06 -3.96
CA SER A 127 -9.29 45.09 -5.24
C SER A 127 -8.20 46.17 -5.21
N THR A 128 -7.02 45.82 -4.70
CA THR A 128 -5.76 46.41 -5.18
C THR A 128 -4.88 45.24 -5.58
N ALA A 129 -5.25 44.63 -6.71
CA ALA A 129 -4.36 43.81 -7.49
C ALA A 129 -3.21 44.72 -7.94
N ALA A 130 -2.11 44.70 -7.20
CA ALA A 130 -0.83 45.06 -7.77
C ALA A 130 -0.62 44.09 -8.94
N ALA A 131 -0.72 44.63 -10.15
CA ALA A 131 -0.28 43.97 -11.37
C ALA A 131 1.25 43.87 -11.33
N THR A 132 1.75 42.94 -10.53
CA THR A 132 3.06 42.34 -10.76
C THR A 132 2.82 41.03 -11.49
N ASN A 133 3.09 41.08 -12.79
CA ASN A 133 3.25 39.91 -13.64
C ASN A 133 4.30 39.00 -13.00
N ASN A 134 3.82 37.97 -12.28
CA ASN A 134 4.41 36.65 -12.11
C ASN A 134 3.41 35.82 -11.29
N ASN A 135 3.02 34.67 -11.82
CA ASN A 135 1.97 33.76 -11.31
C ASN A 135 2.39 33.02 -10.02
N SER A 136 2.66 33.73 -8.93
CA SER A 136 3.20 33.10 -7.72
C SER A 136 2.12 32.85 -6.66
N VAL A 137 1.70 31.58 -6.55
CA VAL A 137 0.68 31.02 -5.63
C VAL A 137 1.28 30.67 -4.25
N ALA A 138 2.49 31.13 -3.96
CA ALA A 138 3.35 30.64 -2.87
C ALA A 138 2.99 31.12 -1.45
N ASP A 139 2.08 32.09 -1.29
CA ASP A 139 1.64 32.61 0.03
C ASP A 139 0.14 32.31 0.25
N LEU A 140 -0.23 31.06 0.03
CA LEU A 140 -1.60 30.58 0.20
C LEU A 140 -1.75 30.02 1.63
N TRP A 141 -2.54 30.72 2.47
CA TRP A 141 -2.94 30.31 3.82
C TRP A 141 -4.34 29.69 3.83
N MET A 142 -4.46 28.53 4.46
CA MET A 142 -5.70 27.78 4.51
C MET A 142 -6.42 28.01 5.84
N CYS A 143 -7.74 27.94 5.78
CA CYS A 143 -8.56 27.98 6.98
C CYS A 143 -8.31 26.75 7.86
N PRO A 144 -8.43 26.90 9.19
CA PRO A 144 -8.40 25.76 10.09
C PRO A 144 -9.53 24.78 9.80
N ILE A 145 -9.26 23.49 9.99
CA ILE A 145 -10.22 22.39 9.80
C ILE A 145 -11.12 22.20 11.04
N CYS A 146 -10.74 22.81 12.17
CA CYS A 146 -11.43 22.70 13.44
C CYS A 146 -12.12 24.01 13.86
N GLU A 147 -13.12 23.87 14.73
CA GLU A 147 -13.86 24.97 15.35
C GLU A 147 -13.12 25.47 16.62
N PRO A 148 -13.06 26.79 16.89
CA PRO A 148 -12.30 27.42 17.99
C PRO A 148 -12.61 26.88 19.41
N PRO A 149 -11.71 27.05 20.41
CA PRO A 149 -10.70 28.13 20.53
C PRO A 149 -9.23 27.77 20.27
N GLY A 150 -8.90 26.58 19.75
CA GLY A 150 -7.52 26.10 19.60
C GLY A 150 -7.06 25.90 18.15
N CYS A 151 -7.61 26.65 17.19
CA CYS A 151 -7.43 26.37 15.77
C CYS A 151 -6.64 27.48 15.07
N GLU A 152 -5.48 27.14 14.54
CA GLU A 152 -4.61 28.05 13.79
C GLU A 152 -4.69 27.76 12.29
N PRO A 153 -4.62 28.79 11.43
CA PRO A 153 -4.51 28.60 9.98
C PRO A 153 -3.15 27.99 9.60
N TRP A 154 -3.10 27.26 8.49
CA TRP A 154 -1.91 26.51 8.05
C TRP A 154 -1.42 26.96 6.67
N GLU A 155 -0.12 26.84 6.44
CA GLU A 155 0.53 27.16 5.16
C GLU A 155 0.51 25.96 4.22
N MET A 156 -0.03 26.15 3.01
CA MET A 156 -0.22 25.04 2.06
C MET A 156 1.09 24.50 1.49
N TYR A 157 2.10 25.36 1.31
CA TYR A 157 3.39 24.98 0.75
C TYR A 157 4.16 23.98 1.64
N ILE A 158 4.19 24.21 2.97
CA ILE A 158 5.04 23.44 3.90
C ILE A 158 4.48 22.04 4.14
N GLU A 159 3.19 21.93 4.44
CA GLU A 159 2.56 20.66 4.81
C GLU A 159 1.88 19.97 3.62
N GLY A 160 1.37 20.75 2.66
CA GLY A 160 0.55 20.25 1.57
C GLY A 160 1.32 19.83 0.33
N CYS A 161 2.51 20.39 0.06
CA CYS A 161 3.20 20.15 -1.21
C CYS A 161 3.53 18.67 -1.45
N SER A 162 4.05 17.93 -0.45
CA SER A 162 4.35 16.50 -0.60
C SER A 162 3.09 15.69 -0.89
N GLN A 163 2.00 15.95 -0.17
CA GLN A 163 0.71 15.29 -0.38
C GLN A 163 0.13 15.60 -1.76
N TYR A 164 0.19 16.87 -2.18
CA TYR A 164 -0.28 17.33 -3.49
C TYR A 164 0.53 16.70 -4.63
N GLN A 165 1.85 16.57 -4.50
CA GLN A 165 2.69 15.91 -5.49
C GLN A 165 2.32 14.43 -5.68
N TRP A 166 2.05 13.71 -4.59
CA TRP A 166 1.62 12.31 -4.68
C TRP A 166 0.20 12.18 -5.20
N ALA A 167 -0.72 13.04 -4.76
CA ALA A 167 -2.08 13.10 -5.29
C ALA A 167 -2.06 13.34 -6.80
N PHE A 168 -1.33 14.35 -7.29
CA PHE A 168 -1.24 14.65 -8.72
C PHE A 168 -0.64 13.51 -9.56
N ARG A 169 0.35 12.78 -9.03
CA ARG A 169 0.92 11.60 -9.73
C ARG A 169 -0.06 10.44 -9.82
N LEU A 170 -0.94 10.30 -8.83
CA LEU A 170 -1.93 9.23 -8.74
C LEU A 170 -3.28 9.60 -9.38
N ASP A 171 -3.64 10.88 -9.42
CA ASP A 171 -4.88 11.44 -10.00
C ASP A 171 -4.64 11.91 -11.44
N ASN A 172 -3.94 11.11 -12.23
CA ASN A 172 -3.76 11.36 -13.65
C ASN A 172 -4.86 10.67 -14.47
N GLU A 173 -5.12 11.14 -15.70
CA GLU A 173 -6.09 10.54 -16.62
C GLU A 173 -5.83 9.03 -16.87
N ALA A 174 -4.57 8.60 -16.78
CA ALA A 174 -4.21 7.17 -16.89
C ALA A 174 -4.71 6.31 -15.72
N SER A 175 -5.03 6.92 -14.56
CA SER A 175 -5.65 6.22 -13.43
C SER A 175 -7.11 5.86 -13.70
N ILE A 176 -7.81 6.63 -14.53
CA ILE A 176 -9.14 6.27 -15.03
C ILE A 176 -9.04 4.98 -15.87
N LEU A 177 -7.99 4.86 -16.69
CA LEU A 177 -7.71 3.63 -17.43
C LEU A 177 -7.44 2.47 -16.48
N LEU A 178 -6.62 2.67 -15.43
CA LEU A 178 -6.38 1.65 -14.41
C LEU A 178 -7.68 1.18 -13.74
N SER A 179 -8.55 2.12 -13.34
CA SER A 179 -9.87 1.79 -12.77
C SER A 179 -10.73 0.99 -13.75
N SER A 180 -10.77 1.39 -15.02
CA SER A 180 -11.51 0.64 -16.04
C SER A 180 -10.95 -0.77 -16.26
N CYS A 181 -9.62 -0.93 -16.27
CA CYS A 181 -8.96 -2.21 -16.42
C CYS A 181 -9.26 -3.15 -15.24
N VAL A 182 -9.30 -2.63 -14.02
CA VAL A 182 -9.62 -3.42 -12.82
C VAL A 182 -11.11 -3.78 -12.76
N ILE A 183 -12.00 -2.93 -13.27
CA ILE A 183 -13.45 -3.25 -13.34
C ILE A 183 -13.74 -4.32 -14.41
N LEU A 184 -13.00 -4.31 -15.51
CA LEU A 184 -13.16 -5.28 -16.60
C LEU A 184 -12.46 -6.62 -16.36
N TRP A 185 -11.50 -6.66 -15.43
CA TRP A 185 -10.74 -7.84 -15.03
C TRP A 185 -11.46 -8.63 -13.93
#